data_AF-A0A9P5Q2X0-F1
#
_entry.id   AF-A0A9P5Q2X0-F1
#
_cell.length_a   1.000
_cell.length_b   1.000
_cell.length_c   1.000
_cell.angle_alpha   90.00
_cell.angle_beta   90.00
_cell.angle_gamma   90.00
#
_symmetry.space_group_name_H-M   'P 1'
#
loop_
_entity.id
_entity.type
_entity.pdbx_description
1 polymer ?
#
loop_
_entity_poly.entity_id
_entity_poly.type
_entity_poly.pdbx_seq_one_letter_code
_entity_poly.pdbx_strand_id
1 'polypeptide(L)'
;MCALWWYIHQVKNVPLPNPDMPGPFDGTGLPLLCRGTQFPNNGAGPLKIYHELIIWFDYQLYSHQVRLYRAWGLLWKSPKFPQPVGSGNPLVFCHNELNMRNIMLDDNNRVWLLDWEYSGAYPPWFDYAVLQGRANAVNHDRRLPRLFRLFIPIIAGNHSLIYHHYWKRFSDLLHDVKKPGYFEELGIDTSV
;
A
#
# COMPACT_ATOMS: atom_id res chain seq x y z
N MET A 1 -7.89 19.39 20.88
CA MET A 1 -6.48 19.14 20.49
C MET A 1 -6.54 18.20 19.29
N CYS A 2 -6.37 18.69 18.06
CA CYS A 2 -6.44 17.86 16.85
C CYS A 2 -5.04 17.33 16.51
N ALA A 3 -4.67 16.19 17.09
CA ALA A 3 -3.43 15.51 16.73
C ALA A 3 -3.59 14.84 15.35
N LEU A 4 -2.54 14.80 14.54
CA LEU A 4 -2.50 14.10 13.24
C LEU A 4 -3.05 12.67 13.33
N TRP A 5 -2.74 11.95 14.40
CA TRP A 5 -3.32 10.63 14.70
C TRP A 5 -4.85 10.61 14.66
N TRP A 6 -5.50 11.60 15.26
CA TRP A 6 -6.96 11.67 15.30
C TRP A 6 -7.54 11.87 13.90
N TYR A 7 -6.90 12.70 13.07
CA TYR A 7 -7.28 12.86 11.66
C TYR A 7 -7.14 11.55 10.89
N ILE A 8 -6.00 10.87 10.98
CA ILE A 8 -5.82 9.56 10.33
C ILE A 8 -6.82 8.52 10.83
N HIS A 9 -7.14 8.55 12.12
CA HIS A 9 -8.19 7.71 12.68
C HIS A 9 -9.55 8.02 12.05
N GLN A 10 -9.92 9.29 11.87
CA GLN A 10 -11.15 9.66 11.17
C GLN A 10 -11.17 9.18 9.73
N VAL A 11 -10.08 9.41 9.00
CA VAL A 11 -9.91 8.96 7.61
C VAL A 11 -10.16 7.46 7.50
N LYS A 12 -9.52 6.65 8.35
CA LYS A 12 -9.70 5.19 8.37
C LYS A 12 -11.13 4.73 8.70
N ASN A 13 -11.94 5.57 9.34
CA ASN A 13 -13.32 5.28 9.69
C ASN A 13 -14.35 5.94 8.75
N VAL A 14 -13.91 6.56 7.65
CA VAL A 14 -14.81 7.04 6.61
C VAL A 14 -15.57 5.83 6.02
N PRO A 15 -16.91 5.90 5.91
CA PRO A 15 -17.68 4.84 5.28
C PRO A 15 -17.20 4.58 3.85
N LEU A 16 -16.84 3.34 3.57
CA LEU A 16 -16.46 2.92 2.22
C LEU A 16 -17.73 2.70 1.37
N PRO A 17 -17.76 3.16 0.10
CA PRO A 17 -18.87 2.85 -0.81
C PRO A 17 -19.09 1.34 -0.95
N ASN A 18 -18.00 0.58 -0.99
CA ASN A 18 -18.01 -0.87 -0.92
C ASN A 18 -16.84 -1.36 -0.02
N PRO A 19 -17.12 -2.03 1.10
CA PRO A 19 -16.10 -2.45 2.06
C PRO A 19 -15.21 -3.61 1.56
N ASP A 20 -15.62 -4.31 0.50
CA ASP A 20 -14.88 -5.44 -0.07
C ASP A 20 -14.09 -5.05 -1.33
N MET A 21 -14.31 -3.87 -1.91
CA MET A 21 -13.62 -3.43 -3.13
C MET A 21 -12.38 -2.60 -2.79
N PRO A 22 -11.17 -3.05 -3.17
CA PRO A 22 -9.97 -2.25 -2.97
C PRO A 22 -9.77 -1.25 -4.09
N GLY A 23 -9.10 -0.14 -3.76
CA GLY A 23 -8.74 0.90 -4.71
C GLY A 23 -9.43 2.23 -4.48
N PRO A 24 -9.17 3.22 -5.35
CA PRO A 24 -9.99 4.41 -5.44
C PRO A 24 -11.36 4.05 -6.02
N PHE A 25 -12.34 4.93 -5.82
CA PHE A 25 -13.67 4.79 -6.39
C PHE A 25 -14.00 6.00 -7.25
N ASP A 26 -14.77 5.80 -8.31
CA ASP A 26 -15.41 6.92 -9.00
C ASP A 26 -16.61 7.46 -8.21
N GLY A 27 -17.26 8.51 -8.73
CA GLY A 27 -18.43 9.11 -8.08
C GLY A 27 -19.66 8.18 -7.96
N THR A 28 -19.62 7.00 -8.58
CA THR A 28 -20.67 5.98 -8.52
C THR A 28 -20.33 4.81 -7.59
N GLY A 29 -19.11 4.77 -7.05
CA GLY A 29 -18.62 3.69 -6.19
C GLY A 29 -17.97 2.53 -6.95
N LEU A 30 -17.74 2.65 -8.26
CA LEU A 30 -17.02 1.64 -9.02
C LEU A 30 -15.50 1.76 -8.77
N PRO A 31 -14.77 0.63 -8.63
CA PRO A 31 -13.35 0.65 -8.37
C PRO A 31 -12.57 1.17 -9.58
N LEU A 32 -11.49 1.91 -9.30
CA LEU A 32 -10.55 2.42 -10.28
C LEU A 32 -9.19 1.70 -10.16
N LEU A 33 -8.28 2.01 -11.10
CA LEU A 33 -6.90 1.55 -11.04
C LEU A 33 -6.22 1.98 -9.73
N CYS A 34 -5.75 1.02 -8.96
CA CYS A 34 -4.91 1.24 -7.80
C CYS A 34 -3.56 1.81 -8.24
N ARG A 35 -3.15 2.92 -7.62
CA ARG A 35 -1.87 3.60 -7.89
C ARG A 35 -1.26 4.07 -6.58
N GLY A 36 0.00 4.48 -6.64
CA GLY A 36 0.75 4.98 -5.49
C GLY A 36 1.97 4.12 -5.20
N THR A 37 2.64 4.39 -4.08
CA THR A 37 3.95 3.78 -3.76
C THR A 37 3.93 2.26 -3.59
N GLN A 38 2.74 1.68 -3.40
CA GLN A 38 2.53 0.25 -3.22
C GLN A 38 2.36 -0.51 -4.54
N PHE A 39 2.25 0.21 -5.65
CA PHE A 39 1.95 -0.33 -6.97
C PHE A 39 3.00 0.14 -7.98
N PRO A 40 3.25 -0.63 -9.06
CA PRO A 40 4.07 -0.17 -10.18
C PRO A 40 3.39 0.99 -10.91
N ASN A 41 4.13 1.67 -11.80
CA ASN A 41 3.63 2.87 -12.50
C ASN A 41 2.38 2.63 -13.36
N ASN A 42 2.16 1.39 -13.85
CA ASN A 42 0.96 1.01 -14.59
C ASN A 42 -0.24 0.68 -13.67
N GLY A 43 -0.05 0.67 -12.35
CA GLY A 43 -1.08 0.40 -11.35
C GLY A 43 -1.48 -1.07 -11.23
N ALA A 44 -2.57 -1.31 -10.51
CA ALA A 44 -3.21 -2.61 -10.36
C ALA A 44 -4.74 -2.48 -10.48
N GLY A 45 -5.41 -3.45 -11.11
CA GLY A 45 -6.86 -3.45 -11.24
C GLY A 45 -7.40 -2.71 -12.47
N PRO A 46 -8.68 -2.26 -12.45
CA PRO A 46 -9.59 -2.20 -11.30
C PRO A 46 -9.82 -3.56 -10.61
N LEU A 47 -9.94 -3.55 -9.28
CA LEU A 47 -10.09 -4.75 -8.47
C LEU A 47 -11.51 -4.78 -7.88
N LYS A 48 -12.25 -5.87 -8.10
CA LYS A 48 -13.68 -5.97 -7.74
C LYS A 48 -13.92 -6.53 -6.34
N ILE A 49 -12.95 -7.23 -5.79
CA ILE A 49 -13.01 -7.77 -4.42
C ILE A 49 -11.61 -7.81 -3.79
N TYR A 50 -11.56 -7.82 -2.46
CA TYR A 50 -10.33 -7.84 -1.69
C TYR A 50 -9.43 -9.02 -2.07
N HIS A 51 -10.03 -10.15 -2.43
CA HIS A 51 -9.30 -11.34 -2.86
C HIS A 51 -8.46 -11.11 -4.12
N GLU A 52 -8.92 -10.28 -5.06
CA GLU A 52 -8.16 -9.94 -6.27
C GLU A 52 -6.89 -9.14 -5.93
N LEU A 53 -6.92 -8.31 -4.88
CA LEU A 53 -5.72 -7.62 -4.39
C LEU A 53 -4.67 -8.61 -3.88
N ILE A 54 -5.12 -9.62 -3.11
CA ILE A 54 -4.25 -10.68 -2.59
C ILE A 54 -3.60 -11.45 -3.75
N ILE A 55 -4.42 -11.91 -4.71
CA ILE A 55 -3.96 -12.64 -5.89
C ILE A 55 -2.95 -11.78 -6.66
N TRP A 56 -3.25 -10.50 -6.88
CA TRP A 56 -2.36 -9.60 -7.61
C TRP A 56 -0.99 -9.49 -6.92
N PHE A 57 -0.94 -9.23 -5.60
CA PHE A 57 0.33 -9.14 -4.88
C PHE A 57 1.12 -10.46 -4.86
N ASP A 58 0.43 -11.59 -4.67
CA ASP A 58 1.06 -12.92 -4.72
C ASP A 58 1.60 -13.25 -6.12
N TYR A 59 0.89 -12.85 -7.17
CA TYR A 59 1.32 -12.99 -8.56
C TYR A 59 2.58 -12.17 -8.85
N GLN A 60 2.64 -10.91 -8.37
CA GLN A 60 3.84 -10.07 -8.51
C GLN A 60 5.04 -10.71 -7.81
N LEU A 61 4.83 -11.30 -6.62
CA LEU A 61 5.88 -12.01 -5.87
C LEU A 61 6.38 -13.21 -6.67
N TYR A 62 5.48 -14.07 -7.15
CA TYR A 62 5.85 -15.26 -7.90
C TYR A 62 6.61 -14.91 -9.19
N SER A 63 6.12 -13.91 -9.94
CA SER A 63 6.77 -13.40 -11.15
C SER A 63 8.21 -12.97 -10.89
N HIS A 64 8.45 -12.32 -9.74
CA HIS A 64 9.79 -11.91 -9.33
C HIS A 64 10.67 -13.12 -8.98
N GLN A 65 10.16 -14.07 -8.19
CA GLN A 65 10.91 -15.27 -7.77
C GLN A 65 11.42 -16.07 -8.97
N VAL A 66 10.56 -16.27 -9.97
CA VAL A 66 10.94 -16.93 -11.22
C VAL A 66 12.07 -16.16 -11.91
N ARG A 67 11.95 -14.83 -12.03
CA ARG A 67 12.97 -14.02 -12.73
C ARG A 67 14.34 -14.17 -12.07
N LEU A 68 14.40 -14.11 -10.73
CA LEU A 68 15.64 -14.33 -9.98
C LEU A 68 16.20 -15.74 -10.20
N TYR A 69 15.35 -16.76 -10.17
CA TYR A 69 15.77 -18.13 -10.41
C TYR A 69 16.34 -18.31 -11.82
N ARG A 70 15.71 -17.73 -12.84
CA ARG A 70 16.20 -17.82 -14.23
C ARG A 70 17.51 -17.09 -14.46
N ALA A 71 17.64 -15.89 -13.92
CA ALA A 71 18.83 -15.08 -14.17
C ALA A 71 20.02 -15.48 -13.29
N TRP A 72 19.79 -16.05 -12.11
CA TRP A 72 20.84 -16.26 -11.10
C TRP A 72 20.79 -17.63 -10.41
N GLY A 73 19.83 -18.50 -10.72
CA GLY A 73 19.61 -19.76 -9.99
C GLY A 73 19.15 -19.58 -8.54
N LEU A 74 18.74 -18.37 -8.16
CA LEU A 74 18.40 -18.02 -6.79
C LEU A 74 16.92 -18.29 -6.47
N LEU A 75 16.68 -19.10 -5.44
CA LEU A 75 15.36 -19.29 -4.86
C LEU A 75 15.18 -18.32 -3.68
N TRP A 76 14.54 -17.18 -3.94
CA TRP A 76 14.27 -16.17 -2.92
C TRP A 76 12.93 -16.43 -2.23
N LYS A 77 12.96 -16.75 -0.93
CA LYS A 77 11.73 -16.94 -0.13
C LYS A 77 11.25 -15.61 0.43
N SER A 78 10.03 -15.22 0.09
CA SER A 78 9.29 -14.13 0.71
C SER A 78 7.89 -14.63 1.11
N PRO A 79 7.30 -14.17 2.23
CA PRO A 79 5.94 -14.54 2.56
C PRO A 79 4.95 -13.99 1.54
N LYS A 80 3.81 -14.69 1.41
CA LYS A 80 2.62 -14.25 0.68
C LYS A 80 1.99 -13.02 1.32
N PHE A 81 1.05 -12.41 0.60
CA PHE A 81 0.30 -11.26 1.08
C PHE A 81 -0.34 -11.53 2.46
N PRO A 82 -0.17 -10.62 3.44
CA PRO A 82 -0.71 -10.80 4.78
C PRO A 82 -2.23 -10.84 4.77
N GLN A 83 -2.80 -11.88 5.39
CA GLN A 83 -4.24 -11.98 5.56
C GLN A 83 -4.71 -11.07 6.73
N PRO A 84 -5.94 -10.55 6.66
CA PRO A 84 -6.55 -9.83 7.77
C PRO A 84 -6.55 -10.68 9.05
N VAL A 85 -6.30 -10.04 10.19
CA VAL A 85 -6.37 -10.70 11.49
C VAL A 85 -7.76 -10.45 12.07
N GLY A 86 -8.54 -11.53 12.23
CA GLY A 86 -9.91 -11.46 12.76
C GLY A 86 -10.99 -11.27 11.69
N SER A 87 -12.23 -11.04 12.14
CA SER A 87 -13.43 -10.90 11.29
C SER A 87 -13.76 -9.44 10.93
N GLY A 88 -12.84 -8.50 11.16
CA GLY A 88 -13.04 -7.09 10.82
C GLY A 88 -12.92 -6.85 9.32
N ASN A 89 -13.38 -5.67 8.86
CA ASN A 89 -13.24 -5.29 7.46
C ASN A 89 -11.76 -5.30 7.05
N PRO A 90 -11.42 -5.95 5.92
CA PRO A 90 -10.04 -6.05 5.44
C PRO A 90 -9.50 -4.72 4.90
N LEU A 91 -10.39 -3.77 4.63
CA LEU A 91 -10.12 -2.49 4.01
C LEU A 91 -10.57 -1.33 4.90
N VAL A 92 -9.78 -0.27 4.87
CA VAL A 92 -10.09 1.06 5.43
C VAL A 92 -9.76 2.11 4.40
N PHE A 93 -10.30 3.31 4.55
CA PHE A 93 -9.88 4.41 3.68
C PHE A 93 -8.46 4.85 4.08
N CYS A 94 -7.50 4.69 3.16
CA CYS A 94 -6.12 5.09 3.32
C CYS A 94 -5.84 6.31 2.44
N HIS A 95 -4.96 7.18 2.91
CA HIS A 95 -4.49 8.33 2.13
C HIS A 95 -3.41 7.91 1.12
N ASN A 96 -2.60 6.90 1.45
CA ASN A 96 -1.51 6.33 0.65
C ASN A 96 -0.38 7.27 0.22
N GLU A 97 -0.39 8.53 0.65
CA GLU A 97 0.68 9.49 0.37
C GLU A 97 1.00 10.41 1.54
N LEU A 98 0.79 9.91 2.76
CA LEU A 98 1.19 10.63 3.97
C LEU A 98 2.68 10.96 3.97
N ASN A 99 2.97 12.26 3.96
CA ASN A 99 4.30 12.81 4.10
C ASN A 99 4.18 14.25 4.64
N MET A 100 5.28 14.82 5.12
CA MET A 100 5.24 16.15 5.77
C MET A 100 4.79 17.29 4.86
N ARG A 101 4.89 17.16 3.53
CA ARG A 101 4.44 18.20 2.59
C ARG A 101 2.93 18.17 2.37
N ASN A 102 2.32 17.02 2.63
CA ASN A 102 0.88 16.80 2.51
C ASN A 102 0.17 17.01 3.86
N ILE A 103 0.87 17.56 4.87
CA ILE A 103 0.35 17.90 6.19
C ILE A 103 0.59 19.40 6.41
N MET A 104 -0.48 20.18 6.44
CA MET A 104 -0.43 21.61 6.74
C MET A 104 -1.00 21.91 8.12
N LEU A 105 -0.48 22.96 8.74
CA LEU A 105 -1.02 23.55 9.96
C LEU A 105 -1.52 24.97 9.62
N ASP A 106 -2.75 25.28 10.02
CA ASP A 106 -3.25 26.66 9.93
C ASP A 106 -2.90 27.47 11.19
N ASP A 107 -3.20 28.77 11.16
CA ASP A 107 -2.94 29.72 12.26
C ASP A 107 -3.65 29.33 13.58
N ASN A 108 -4.65 28.45 13.50
CA ASN A 108 -5.41 27.94 14.65
C ASN A 108 -4.92 26.55 15.10
N ASN A 109 -3.75 26.10 14.64
CA ASN A 109 -3.18 24.77 14.90
C ASN A 109 -4.07 23.60 14.44
N ARG A 110 -4.89 23.79 13.40
CA ARG A 110 -5.64 22.69 12.79
C ARG A 110 -4.78 22.01 11.73
N VAL A 111 -4.84 20.68 11.73
CA VAL A 111 -4.16 19.84 10.74
C VAL A 111 -5.02 19.72 9.49
N TRP A 112 -4.43 19.97 8.33
CA TRP A 112 -5.03 19.75 7.03
C TRP A 112 -4.22 18.70 6.26
N LEU A 113 -4.91 17.72 5.69
CA LEU A 113 -4.32 16.72 4.81
C LEU A 113 -4.60 17.09 3.36
N LEU A 114 -3.55 17.09 2.55
CA LEU A 114 -3.60 17.45 1.13
C LEU A 114 -3.29 16.24 0.25
N ASP A 115 -3.57 16.38 -1.04
CA ASP A 115 -3.07 15.47 -2.07
C ASP A 115 -3.56 14.03 -1.91
N TRP A 116 -4.84 13.86 -2.25
CA TRP A 116 -5.57 12.61 -2.11
C TRP A 116 -5.49 11.72 -3.36
N GLU A 117 -4.59 11.99 -4.30
CA GLU A 117 -4.52 11.34 -5.63
C GLU A 117 -4.50 9.81 -5.56
N TYR A 118 -3.84 9.25 -4.54
CA TYR A 118 -3.68 7.80 -4.37
C TYR A 118 -4.56 7.19 -3.28
N SER A 119 -5.53 7.96 -2.77
CA SER A 119 -6.39 7.53 -1.67
C SER A 119 -7.45 6.53 -2.12
N GLY A 120 -7.98 5.75 -1.18
CA GLY A 120 -8.99 4.73 -1.48
C GLY A 120 -9.11 3.68 -0.40
N ALA A 121 -9.86 2.60 -0.68
CA ALA A 121 -10.00 1.46 0.21
C ALA A 121 -8.81 0.52 0.10
N TYR A 122 -8.01 0.40 1.17
CA TYR A 122 -6.81 -0.42 1.19
C TYR A 122 -6.61 -1.10 2.56
N PRO A 123 -5.74 -2.13 2.65
CA PRO A 123 -5.38 -2.70 3.94
C PRO A 123 -4.91 -1.64 4.94
N PRO A 124 -5.28 -1.72 6.24
CA PRO A 124 -4.95 -0.72 7.24
C PRO A 124 -3.46 -0.40 7.42
N TRP A 125 -2.60 -1.32 6.99
CA TRP A 125 -1.15 -1.19 7.06
C TRP A 125 -0.54 -0.37 5.91
N PHE A 126 -1.31 -0.01 4.88
CA PHE A 126 -0.79 0.74 3.73
C PHE A 126 -0.22 2.11 4.11
N ASP A 127 -0.96 2.95 4.85
CA ASP A 127 -0.47 4.25 5.33
C ASP A 127 0.78 4.11 6.21
N TYR A 128 0.85 3.04 7.02
CA TYR A 128 2.03 2.73 7.82
C TYR A 128 3.23 2.40 6.92
N ALA A 129 3.03 1.63 5.86
CA ALA A 129 4.07 1.29 4.89
C ALA A 129 4.61 2.54 4.15
N VAL A 130 3.73 3.48 3.77
CA VAL A 130 4.13 4.77 3.17
C VAL A 130 5.03 5.54 4.13
N LEU A 131 4.55 5.77 5.35
CA LEU A 131 5.28 6.53 6.35
C LEU A 131 6.64 5.91 6.66
N GLN A 132 6.72 4.58 6.77
CA GLN A 132 7.99 3.88 6.97
C GLN A 132 8.91 3.98 5.75
N GLY A 133 8.36 3.93 4.53
CA GLY A 133 9.12 4.20 3.30
C GLY A 133 9.72 5.61 3.31
N ARG A 134 8.94 6.62 3.66
CA ARG A 134 9.41 8.00 3.80
C ARG A 134 10.42 8.14 4.95
N ALA A 135 10.25 7.44 6.06
CA ALA A 135 11.22 7.45 7.17
C ALA A 135 12.58 6.83 6.82
N ASN A 136 12.61 5.95 5.81
CA ASN A 136 13.82 5.29 5.33
C ASN A 136 14.29 5.81 3.96
N ALA A 137 13.67 6.88 3.42
CA ALA A 137 14.00 7.39 2.09
C ALA A 137 15.48 7.79 1.99
N VAL A 138 16.14 7.43 0.90
CA VAL A 138 17.54 7.81 0.65
C VAL A 138 17.67 9.33 0.44
N ASN A 139 16.76 9.90 -0.35
CA ASN A 139 16.70 11.33 -0.63
C ASN A 139 16.29 12.12 0.62
N HIS A 140 17.18 13.01 1.07
CA HIS A 140 16.99 13.79 2.29
C HIS A 140 15.71 14.63 2.27
N ASP A 141 15.37 15.23 1.13
CA ASP A 141 14.15 16.05 0.98
C ASP A 141 12.86 15.27 1.16
N ARG A 142 12.88 13.95 0.94
CA ARG A 142 11.73 13.05 1.09
C ARG A 142 11.75 12.30 2.43
N ARG A 143 12.85 12.41 3.18
CA ARG A 143 13.06 11.66 4.42
C ARG A 143 12.33 12.33 5.58
N LEU A 144 11.55 11.55 6.33
CA LEU A 144 10.93 12.06 7.55
C LEU A 144 11.98 12.32 8.64
N PRO A 145 11.83 13.39 9.43
CA PRO A 145 12.65 13.63 10.63
C PRO A 145 12.60 12.46 11.60
N ARG A 146 13.71 12.22 12.31
CA ARG A 146 13.83 11.12 13.28
C ARG A 146 12.72 11.14 14.33
N LEU A 147 12.34 12.33 14.81
CA LEU A 147 11.29 12.48 15.81
C LEU A 147 9.92 12.03 15.26
N PHE A 148 9.60 12.39 14.01
CA PHE A 148 8.36 11.98 13.35
C PHE A 148 8.26 10.45 13.23
N ARG A 149 9.38 9.79 12.91
CA ARG A 149 9.46 8.32 12.82
C ARG A 149 9.00 7.61 14.10
N LEU A 150 9.29 8.18 15.27
CA LEU A 150 8.87 7.61 16.56
C LEU A 150 7.34 7.59 16.72
N PHE A 151 6.63 8.52 16.08
CA PHE A 151 5.18 8.64 16.17
C PHE A 151 4.42 7.86 15.09
N ILE A 152 5.09 7.25 14.11
CA ILE A 152 4.42 6.50 13.02
C ILE A 152 3.46 5.42 13.57
N PRO A 153 3.83 4.57 14.55
CA PRO A 153 2.91 3.57 15.09
C PRO A 153 1.70 4.17 15.80
N ILE A 154 1.85 5.38 16.36
CA ILE A 154 0.73 6.12 16.95
C ILE A 154 -0.15 6.63 15.82
N ILE A 155 0.39 7.36 14.85
CA ILE A 155 -0.35 8.01 13.76
C ILE A 155 -1.13 7.01 12.88
N ALA A 156 -0.46 5.96 12.38
CA ALA A 156 -1.02 5.05 11.39
C ALA A 156 -1.40 3.67 11.95
N GLY A 157 -1.27 3.45 13.26
CA GLY A 157 -1.41 2.13 13.88
C GLY A 157 -0.13 1.29 13.79
N ASN A 158 0.07 0.37 14.74
CA ASN A 158 1.29 -0.44 14.78
C ASN A 158 1.20 -1.65 13.84
N HIS A 159 1.72 -1.49 12.62
CA HIS A 159 1.83 -2.57 11.62
C HIS A 159 3.28 -3.03 11.40
N SER A 160 4.12 -2.91 12.44
CA SER A 160 5.56 -3.22 12.36
C SER A 160 5.86 -4.67 11.94
N LEU A 161 5.08 -5.64 12.41
CA LEU A 161 5.24 -7.06 12.04
C LEU A 161 5.06 -7.24 10.52
N ILE A 162 3.93 -6.78 9.98
CA ILE A 162 3.64 -6.85 8.54
C ILE A 162 4.71 -6.11 7.74
N TYR A 163 5.09 -4.91 8.19
CA TYR A 163 6.09 -4.10 7.50
C TYR A 163 7.45 -4.82 7.38
N HIS A 164 7.98 -5.36 8.50
CA HIS A 164 9.31 -5.96 8.49
C HIS A 164 9.35 -7.37 7.89
N HIS A 165 8.30 -8.18 8.12
CA HIS A 165 8.29 -9.57 7.65
C HIS A 165 7.83 -9.72 6.21
N TYR A 166 6.95 -8.82 5.73
CA TYR A 166 6.40 -8.85 4.38
C TYR A 166 6.82 -7.62 3.56
N TRP A 167 6.31 -6.42 3.91
CA TRP A 167 6.37 -5.27 3.00
C TRP A 167 7.79 -4.88 2.60
N LYS A 168 8.71 -4.74 3.56
CA LYS A 168 10.10 -4.35 3.31
C LYS A 168 10.83 -5.32 2.38
N ARG A 169 10.50 -6.61 2.42
CA ARG A 169 11.09 -7.62 1.54
C ARG A 169 10.48 -7.61 0.15
N PHE A 170 9.21 -7.25 0.06
CA PHE A 170 8.45 -7.27 -1.17
C PHE A 170 8.53 -5.96 -1.97
N SER A 171 8.59 -4.80 -1.31
CA SER A 171 8.59 -3.49 -1.97
C SER A 171 9.76 -3.32 -2.93
N ASP A 172 10.94 -3.82 -2.57
CA ASP A 172 12.14 -3.77 -3.41
C ASP A 172 11.98 -4.62 -4.68
N LEU A 173 11.02 -5.56 -4.70
CA LEU A 173 10.75 -6.47 -5.79
C LEU A 173 9.76 -5.90 -6.83
N LEU A 174 8.99 -4.87 -6.47
CA LEU A 174 7.90 -4.30 -7.28
C LEU A 174 8.36 -3.49 -8.49
N HIS A 175 9.60 -3.00 -8.50
CA HIS A 175 10.08 -2.05 -9.52
C HIS A 175 10.44 -2.67 -10.88
N ASP A 176 10.43 -4.00 -11.01
CA ASP A 176 11.04 -4.72 -12.14
C ASP A 176 10.08 -5.56 -12.99
N VAL A 177 8.76 -5.39 -12.86
CA VAL A 177 7.81 -6.14 -13.71
C VAL A 177 7.68 -5.48 -15.08
N LYS A 178 8.68 -5.72 -15.94
CA LYS A 178 8.73 -5.19 -17.32
C LYS A 178 8.22 -6.14 -18.41
N LYS A 179 7.69 -7.32 -18.07
CA LYS A 179 7.10 -8.21 -19.07
C LYS A 179 5.69 -8.65 -18.68
N PRO A 180 4.63 -8.10 -19.30
CA PRO A 180 3.38 -8.83 -19.45
C PRO A 180 3.63 -10.07 -20.34
N GLY A 181 2.86 -11.14 -20.15
CA GLY A 181 2.92 -12.33 -21.02
C GLY A 181 3.76 -13.50 -20.50
N TYR A 182 4.33 -13.44 -19.29
CA TYR A 182 5.27 -14.48 -18.83
C TYR A 182 4.61 -15.85 -18.60
N PHE A 183 3.41 -15.88 -18.03
CA PHE A 183 2.72 -17.14 -17.77
C PHE A 183 2.07 -17.67 -19.04
N GLU A 184 1.65 -16.78 -19.92
CA GLU A 184 1.22 -17.06 -21.28
C GLU A 184 2.38 -17.69 -22.09
N GLU A 185 3.62 -17.19 -21.94
CA GLU A 185 4.84 -17.82 -22.50
C GLU A 185 5.08 -19.24 -21.93
N LEU A 186 4.61 -19.54 -20.72
CA LEU A 186 4.71 -20.87 -20.09
C LEU A 186 3.49 -21.79 -20.33
N GLY A 187 2.45 -21.30 -20.99
CA GLY A 187 1.17 -22.02 -21.11
C GLY A 187 0.45 -22.22 -19.77
N ILE A 188 0.78 -21.42 -18.75
CA ILE A 188 0.06 -21.41 -17.48
C ILE A 188 -1.12 -20.47 -17.63
N ASP A 189 -2.32 -21.01 -17.51
CA ASP A 189 -3.55 -20.23 -17.54
C ASP A 189 -3.61 -19.28 -16.33
N THR A 190 -3.55 -17.99 -16.60
CA THR A 190 -3.69 -16.91 -15.60
C THR A 190 -5.09 -16.33 -15.58
N SER A 191 -6.05 -16.89 -16.32
CA SER A 191 -7.46 -16.51 -16.20
C SER A 191 -8.02 -17.03 -14.87
N VAL A 192 -8.04 -16.14 -13.88
CA VAL A 192 -8.80 -16.28 -12.64
C VAL A 192 -9.82 -15.16 -12.62
#